data_AF-A0A955VBA4-F1
#
_entry.id   AF-A0A955VBA4-F1
#
_cell.length_a   1.000
_cell.length_b   1.000
_cell.length_c   1.000
_cell.angle_alpha   90.00
_cell.angle_beta   90.00
_cell.angle_gamma   90.00
#
_symmetry.space_group_name_H-M   'P 1'
#
loop_
_entity.id
_entity.type
_entity.pdbx_description
1 polymer ?
#
loop_
_entity_poly.entity_id
_entity_poly.type
_entity_poly.pdbx_seq_one_letter_code
_entity_poly.pdbx_strand_id
1 'polypeptide(L)'
;AVEMLDHGELVAEGRMDAAIASLERAAERAPTSVGAWLLLGSLLSTRERWDEALEALRAARALAAPGATLWGAVNELLAIAAINRGGPGDLDEAERAVEAAWPTHAWTASLPCSRAMLRILRGDLDAGVPALRAAVARVPNREIRARLAARGVWLLAPVAGDAVDALAAELIAFAEAADPRCPLLPEARAALAARGSGAGDRALPG
;
A
#
# COMPACT_ATOMS: atom_id res chain seq x y z
N ALA A 1 30.22 -7.01 -10.05
CA ALA A 1 29.03 -7.52 -9.35
C ALA A 1 27.81 -6.58 -9.47
N VAL A 2 27.95 -5.35 -9.97
CA VAL A 2 26.84 -4.37 -10.07
C VAL A 2 26.05 -4.48 -11.39
N GLU A 3 26.65 -4.95 -12.49
CA GLU A 3 25.98 -4.99 -13.82
C GLU A 3 24.92 -6.09 -14.01
N MET A 4 24.76 -7.01 -13.06
CA MET A 4 23.85 -8.16 -13.22
C MET A 4 22.44 -7.89 -12.66
N LEU A 5 22.26 -6.83 -11.87
CA LEU A 5 20.98 -6.43 -11.28
C LEU A 5 20.15 -5.59 -12.27
N ASP A 6 20.77 -4.62 -12.95
CA ASP A 6 20.11 -3.75 -13.95
C ASP A 6 19.41 -4.55 -15.06
N HIS A 7 20.01 -5.65 -15.53
CA HIS A 7 19.42 -6.43 -16.61
C HIS A 7 18.21 -7.26 -16.15
N GLY A 8 18.20 -7.72 -14.89
CA GLY A 8 17.09 -8.45 -14.32
C GLY A 8 15.91 -7.53 -13.98
N GLU A 9 16.21 -6.32 -13.52
CA GLU A 9 15.25 -5.27 -13.18
C GLU A 9 14.57 -4.71 -14.42
N LEU A 10 15.33 -4.31 -15.45
CA LEU A 10 14.77 -3.86 -16.73
C LEU A 10 13.88 -4.93 -17.41
N VAL A 11 14.28 -6.19 -17.31
CA VAL A 11 13.48 -7.32 -17.82
C VAL A 11 12.22 -7.55 -16.96
N ALA A 12 12.30 -7.34 -15.64
CA ALA A 12 11.13 -7.43 -14.76
C ALA A 12 10.14 -6.28 -15.02
N GLU A 13 10.63 -5.05 -15.15
CA GLU A 13 9.85 -3.86 -15.52
C GLU A 13 9.15 -4.05 -16.86
N GLY A 14 9.88 -4.45 -17.91
CA GLY A 14 9.29 -4.68 -19.23
C GLY A 14 8.22 -5.78 -19.23
N ARG A 15 8.35 -6.79 -18.36
CA ARG A 15 7.31 -7.81 -18.17
C ARG A 15 6.09 -7.27 -17.40
N MET A 16 6.29 -6.38 -16.44
CA MET A 16 5.19 -5.77 -15.69
C MET A 16 4.38 -4.82 -16.56
N ASP A 17 5.02 -3.99 -17.37
CA ASP A 17 4.32 -3.08 -18.29
C ASP A 17 3.55 -3.86 -19.36
N ALA A 18 4.13 -4.94 -19.89
CA ALA A 18 3.43 -5.84 -20.81
C ALA A 18 2.22 -6.53 -20.14
N ALA A 19 2.32 -6.88 -18.86
CA ALA A 19 1.22 -7.47 -18.10
C ALA A 19 0.09 -6.46 -17.88
N ILE A 20 0.40 -5.21 -17.54
CA ILE A 20 -0.57 -4.12 -17.41
C ILE A 20 -1.30 -3.91 -18.74
N ALA A 21 -0.58 -3.77 -19.85
CA ALA A 21 -1.17 -3.61 -21.18
C ALA A 21 -2.03 -4.82 -21.62
N SER A 22 -1.72 -6.03 -21.12
CA SER A 22 -2.56 -7.20 -21.34
C SER A 22 -3.84 -7.17 -20.51
N LEU A 23 -3.77 -6.69 -19.26
CA LEU A 23 -4.94 -6.57 -18.38
C LEU A 23 -5.86 -5.42 -18.79
N GLU A 24 -5.32 -4.30 -19.28
CA GLU A 24 -6.10 -3.21 -19.87
C GLU A 24 -6.95 -3.74 -21.03
N ARG A 25 -6.33 -4.43 -22.00
CA ARG A 25 -7.06 -5.09 -23.09
C ARG A 25 -8.06 -6.15 -22.62
N ALA A 26 -7.76 -6.86 -21.54
CA ALA A 26 -8.68 -7.82 -20.96
C ALA A 26 -9.91 -7.14 -20.33
N ALA A 27 -9.70 -6.03 -19.63
CA ALA A 27 -10.75 -5.20 -19.05
C ALA A 27 -11.61 -4.53 -20.14
N GLU A 28 -11.01 -4.10 -21.26
CA GLU A 28 -11.75 -3.60 -22.43
C GLU A 28 -12.62 -4.68 -23.08
N ARG A 29 -12.09 -5.91 -23.23
CA ARG A 29 -12.81 -7.03 -23.84
C ARG A 29 -13.90 -7.61 -22.93
N ALA A 30 -13.70 -7.54 -21.63
CA ALA A 30 -14.61 -8.07 -20.62
C ALA A 30 -14.87 -7.01 -19.54
N PRO A 31 -15.61 -5.93 -19.86
CA PRO A 31 -15.78 -4.78 -18.97
C PRO A 31 -16.53 -5.12 -17.68
N THR A 32 -17.23 -6.26 -17.63
CA THR A 32 -17.94 -6.75 -16.45
C THR A 32 -17.13 -7.69 -15.57
N SER A 33 -15.86 -7.97 -15.94
CA SER A 33 -14.99 -8.87 -15.18
C SER A 33 -14.38 -8.17 -13.97
N VAL A 34 -14.94 -8.43 -12.78
CA VAL A 34 -14.38 -7.97 -11.49
C VAL A 34 -12.90 -8.38 -11.36
N GLY A 35 -12.56 -9.61 -11.75
CA GLY A 35 -11.19 -10.13 -11.66
C GLY A 35 -10.20 -9.39 -12.54
N ALA A 36 -10.59 -9.00 -13.77
CA ALA A 36 -9.70 -8.26 -14.66
C ALA A 36 -9.38 -6.88 -14.09
N TRP A 37 -10.39 -6.15 -13.62
CA TRP A 37 -10.24 -4.84 -12.99
C TRP A 37 -9.46 -4.92 -11.67
N LEU A 38 -9.69 -5.95 -10.85
CA LEU A 38 -8.97 -6.17 -9.60
C LEU A 38 -7.47 -6.41 -9.84
N LEU A 39 -7.14 -7.29 -10.79
CA LEU A 39 -5.75 -7.60 -11.13
C LEU A 39 -5.05 -6.38 -11.75
N LEU A 40 -5.75 -5.63 -12.61
CA LEU A 40 -5.23 -4.39 -13.19
C LEU A 40 -4.88 -3.40 -12.07
N GLY A 41 -5.83 -3.13 -11.17
CA GLY A 41 -5.62 -2.26 -10.02
C GLY A 41 -4.50 -2.72 -9.09
N SER A 42 -4.34 -4.04 -8.91
CA SER A 42 -3.25 -4.61 -8.11
C SER A 42 -1.87 -4.40 -8.76
N LEU A 43 -1.74 -4.60 -10.08
CA LEU A 43 -0.47 -4.37 -10.77
C LEU A 43 -0.14 -2.87 -10.83
N LEU A 44 -1.13 -2.02 -11.11
CA LEU A 44 -0.96 -0.57 -11.08
C LEU A 44 -0.55 -0.08 -9.68
N SER A 45 -1.09 -0.68 -8.61
CA SER A 45 -0.68 -0.41 -7.22
C SER A 45 0.76 -0.85 -6.94
N THR A 46 1.22 -1.92 -7.58
CA THR A 46 2.62 -2.38 -7.44
C THR A 46 3.59 -1.45 -8.17
N ARG A 47 3.12 -0.79 -9.24
CA ARG A 47 3.84 0.26 -9.98
C ARG A 47 3.55 1.66 -9.46
N GLU A 48 2.83 1.76 -8.35
CA GLU A 48 2.54 3.02 -7.66
C GLU A 48 1.82 4.07 -8.53
N ARG A 49 1.17 3.60 -9.60
CA ARG A 49 0.28 4.37 -10.46
C ARG A 49 -1.08 4.50 -9.76
N TRP A 50 -1.09 5.22 -8.63
CA TRP A 50 -2.19 5.19 -7.68
C TRP A 50 -3.51 5.72 -8.24
N ASP A 51 -3.49 6.76 -9.08
CA ASP A 51 -4.71 7.28 -9.72
C ASP A 51 -5.38 6.21 -10.59
N GLU A 52 -4.60 5.58 -11.47
CA GLU A 52 -5.09 4.53 -12.37
C GLU A 52 -5.48 3.26 -11.61
N ALA A 53 -4.73 2.92 -10.56
CA ALA A 53 -5.08 1.83 -9.66
C ALA A 53 -6.44 2.07 -9.00
N LEU A 54 -6.69 3.27 -8.51
CA LEU A 54 -7.98 3.65 -7.93
C LEU A 54 -9.11 3.58 -8.95
N GLU A 55 -8.90 4.03 -10.19
CA GLU A 55 -9.90 3.89 -11.25
C GLU A 55 -10.26 2.43 -11.51
N ALA A 56 -9.27 1.56 -11.70
CA ALA A 56 -9.48 0.14 -11.92
C ALA A 56 -10.16 -0.53 -10.71
N LEU A 57 -9.75 -0.21 -9.48
CA LEU A 57 -10.33 -0.79 -8.26
C LEU A 57 -11.76 -0.27 -8.00
N ARG A 58 -12.07 0.99 -8.34
CA ARG A 58 -13.44 1.52 -8.29
C ARG A 58 -14.34 0.83 -9.32
N ALA A 59 -13.83 0.56 -10.52
CA ALA A 59 -14.54 -0.24 -11.52
C ALA A 59 -14.81 -1.67 -11.01
N ALA A 60 -13.79 -2.33 -10.44
CA ALA A 60 -13.95 -3.64 -9.81
C ALA A 60 -15.03 -3.62 -8.70
N ARG A 61 -15.03 -2.58 -7.85
CA ARG A 61 -15.99 -2.42 -6.75
C ARG A 61 -17.41 -2.19 -7.25
N ALA A 62 -17.59 -1.42 -8.32
CA ALA A 62 -18.91 -1.17 -8.91
C ALA A 62 -19.55 -2.44 -9.49
N LEU A 63 -18.73 -3.39 -9.93
CA LEU A 63 -19.16 -4.67 -10.50
C LEU A 63 -19.30 -5.78 -9.45
N ALA A 64 -18.58 -5.70 -8.33
CA ALA A 64 -18.63 -6.68 -7.27
C ALA A 64 -19.89 -6.48 -6.40
N ALA A 65 -20.70 -7.54 -6.26
CA ALA A 65 -21.79 -7.53 -5.28
C ALA A 65 -21.23 -7.61 -3.85
N PRO A 66 -21.79 -6.89 -2.87
CA PRO A 66 -21.46 -7.08 -1.46
C PRO A 66 -21.59 -8.55 -1.06
N GLY A 67 -20.54 -9.12 -0.45
CA GLY A 67 -20.48 -10.54 -0.06
C GLY A 67 -20.03 -11.51 -1.16
N ALA A 68 -19.81 -11.04 -2.39
CA ALA A 68 -19.15 -11.85 -3.42
C ALA A 68 -17.69 -12.18 -3.02
N THR A 69 -17.15 -13.27 -3.57
CA THR A 69 -15.81 -13.78 -3.24
C THR A 69 -14.71 -12.72 -3.32
N LEU A 70 -14.76 -11.84 -4.32
CA LEU A 70 -13.76 -10.79 -4.54
C LEU A 70 -14.06 -9.49 -3.79
N TRP A 71 -15.21 -9.34 -3.14
CA TRP A 71 -15.63 -8.09 -2.50
C TRP A 71 -14.62 -7.57 -1.48
N GLY A 72 -14.14 -8.45 -0.60
CA GLY A 72 -13.18 -8.06 0.42
C GLY A 72 -11.81 -7.71 -0.16
N ALA A 73 -11.31 -8.47 -1.14
CA ALA A 73 -10.02 -8.22 -1.79
C ALA A 73 -10.04 -6.89 -2.58
N VAL A 74 -11.13 -6.60 -3.28
CA VAL A 74 -11.33 -5.31 -3.98
C VAL A 74 -11.24 -4.16 -2.98
N ASN A 75 -11.96 -4.24 -1.87
CA ASN A 75 -11.99 -3.16 -0.88
C ASN A 75 -10.67 -3.05 -0.10
N GLU A 76 -9.97 -4.16 0.16
CA GLU A 76 -8.64 -4.12 0.77
C GLU A 76 -7.63 -3.39 -0.14
N LEU A 77 -7.56 -3.75 -1.43
CA LEU A 77 -6.66 -3.09 -2.36
C LEU A 77 -7.05 -1.63 -2.60
N LEU A 78 -8.35 -1.32 -2.65
CA LEU A 78 -8.83 0.05 -2.76
C LEU A 78 -8.40 0.91 -1.57
N ALA A 79 -8.49 0.38 -0.35
CA ALA A 79 -8.02 1.07 0.84
C ALA A 79 -6.51 1.36 0.77
N ILE A 80 -5.72 0.37 0.34
CA ILE A 80 -4.28 0.53 0.18
C ILE A 80 -3.98 1.62 -0.85
N ALA A 81 -4.57 1.56 -2.04
CA ALA A 81 -4.34 2.55 -3.09
C ALA A 81 -4.74 3.97 -2.64
N ALA A 82 -5.88 4.12 -1.97
CA ALA A 82 -6.37 5.41 -1.49
C ALA A 82 -5.46 6.01 -0.41
N ILE A 83 -5.02 5.21 0.56
CA ILE A 83 -4.07 5.64 1.61
C ILE A 83 -2.76 6.15 0.98
N ASN A 84 -2.29 5.50 -0.08
CA ASN A 84 -1.00 5.83 -0.68
C ASN A 84 -1.04 7.03 -1.59
N ARG A 85 -2.14 7.21 -2.31
CA ARG A 85 -2.35 8.44 -3.07
C ARG A 85 -2.54 9.65 -2.15
N GLY A 86 -3.37 9.51 -1.11
CA GLY A 86 -3.62 10.53 -0.10
C GLY A 86 -4.29 11.81 -0.62
N GLY A 87 -4.91 11.79 -1.79
CA GLY A 87 -5.62 12.93 -2.38
C GLY A 87 -6.87 13.36 -1.61
N PRO A 88 -7.51 14.48 -2.00
CA PRO A 88 -8.72 14.97 -1.33
C PRO A 88 -9.84 13.92 -1.35
N GLY A 89 -10.33 13.52 -0.18
CA GLY A 89 -11.38 12.51 -0.01
C GLY A 89 -10.91 11.04 0.02
N ASP A 90 -9.62 10.78 -0.17
CA ASP A 90 -9.09 9.41 -0.21
C ASP A 90 -9.12 8.72 1.13
N LEU A 91 -8.86 9.44 2.23
CA LEU A 91 -8.94 8.84 3.57
C LEU A 91 -10.37 8.38 3.88
N ASP A 92 -11.38 9.10 3.39
CA ASP A 92 -12.78 8.71 3.57
C ASP A 92 -13.13 7.51 2.68
N GLU A 93 -12.59 7.44 1.46
CA GLU A 93 -12.74 6.26 0.62
C GLU A 93 -12.03 5.04 1.21
N ALA A 94 -10.82 5.22 1.72
CA ALA A 94 -10.06 4.19 2.40
C ALA A 94 -10.81 3.66 3.64
N GLU A 95 -11.40 4.55 4.44
CA GLU A 95 -12.21 4.15 5.59
C GLU A 95 -13.38 3.26 5.18
N ARG A 96 -14.17 3.71 4.20
CA ARG A 96 -15.31 2.92 3.69
C ARG A 96 -14.86 1.56 3.17
N ALA A 97 -13.73 1.53 2.47
CA ALA A 97 -13.18 0.29 1.93
C ALA A 97 -12.67 -0.64 3.04
N VAL A 98 -11.97 -0.12 4.05
CA VAL A 98 -11.56 -0.91 5.23
C VAL A 98 -12.76 -1.53 5.93
N GLU A 99 -13.79 -0.74 6.22
CA GLU A 99 -14.99 -1.24 6.91
C GLU A 99 -15.75 -2.26 6.05
N ALA A 100 -15.80 -2.08 4.73
CA ALA A 100 -16.41 -3.05 3.81
C ALA A 100 -15.62 -4.38 3.71
N ALA A 101 -14.29 -4.33 3.82
CA ALA A 101 -13.42 -5.51 3.78
C ALA A 101 -13.34 -6.22 5.15
N TRP A 102 -13.50 -5.51 6.26
CA TRP A 102 -13.27 -6.00 7.62
C TRP A 102 -13.92 -7.35 7.93
N PRO A 103 -15.22 -7.59 7.62
CA PRO A 103 -15.87 -8.85 7.95
C PRO A 103 -15.26 -10.08 7.27
N THR A 104 -14.58 -9.89 6.14
CA THR A 104 -14.10 -10.99 5.29
C THR A 104 -12.58 -11.08 5.25
N HIS A 105 -11.86 -9.99 5.53
CA HIS A 105 -10.40 -9.88 5.35
C HIS A 105 -9.68 -9.36 6.61
N ALA A 106 -10.31 -9.28 7.79
CA ALA A 106 -9.61 -8.88 9.02
C ALA A 106 -8.45 -9.82 9.43
N TRP A 107 -8.38 -11.01 8.84
CA TRP A 107 -7.29 -11.96 9.03
C TRP A 107 -6.08 -11.70 8.12
N THR A 108 -6.22 -10.87 7.08
CA THR A 108 -5.08 -10.48 6.24
C THR A 108 -4.17 -9.54 7.03
N ALA A 109 -2.86 -9.61 6.80
CA ALA A 109 -1.89 -8.74 7.48
C ALA A 109 -2.06 -7.25 7.11
N SER A 110 -2.45 -6.99 5.87
CA SER A 110 -2.52 -5.67 5.25
C SER A 110 -3.72 -4.85 5.69
N LEU A 111 -4.88 -5.47 5.95
CA LEU A 111 -6.08 -4.72 6.32
C LEU A 111 -5.98 -4.07 7.70
N PRO A 112 -5.53 -4.75 8.78
CA PRO A 112 -5.27 -4.11 10.07
C PRO A 112 -4.19 -3.03 10.01
N CYS A 113 -3.14 -3.22 9.20
CA CYS A 113 -2.13 -2.19 8.97
C CYS A 113 -2.76 -0.94 8.32
N SER A 114 -3.58 -1.12 7.28
CA SER A 114 -4.26 -0.03 6.58
C SER A 114 -5.21 0.74 7.50
N ARG A 115 -5.96 0.02 8.34
CA ARG A 115 -6.84 0.64 9.34
C ARG A 115 -6.07 1.45 10.38
N ALA A 116 -4.96 0.89 10.89
CA ALA A 116 -4.14 1.59 11.86
C ALA A 116 -3.48 2.83 11.26
N MET A 117 -2.97 2.72 10.03
CA MET A 117 -2.42 3.84 9.27
C MET A 117 -3.44 4.95 9.08
N LEU A 118 -4.66 4.61 8.69
CA LEU A 118 -5.75 5.57 8.51
C LEU A 118 -6.05 6.35 9.80
N ARG A 119 -6.04 5.68 10.97
CA ARG A 119 -6.20 6.36 12.27
C ARG A 119 -5.09 7.38 12.51
N ILE A 120 -3.84 6.99 12.26
CA ILE A 120 -2.69 7.88 12.43
C ILE A 120 -2.78 9.08 11.47
N LEU A 121 -3.10 8.85 10.20
CA LEU A 121 -3.26 9.90 9.19
C LEU A 121 -4.41 10.86 9.50
N ARG A 122 -5.41 10.43 10.28
CA ARG A 122 -6.49 11.28 10.81
C ARG A 122 -6.19 11.93 12.15
N GLY A 123 -5.00 11.70 12.72
CA GLY A 123 -4.58 12.27 13.99
C GLY A 123 -4.98 11.47 15.24
N ASP A 124 -5.65 10.32 15.09
CA ASP A 124 -5.90 9.38 16.20
C ASP A 124 -4.64 8.56 16.47
N LEU A 125 -3.62 9.23 17.01
CA LEU A 125 -2.32 8.64 17.31
C LEU A 125 -2.41 7.61 18.43
N ASP A 126 -3.26 7.87 19.44
CA ASP A 126 -3.41 7.05 20.63
C ASP A 126 -3.90 5.64 20.30
N ALA A 127 -4.86 5.50 19.38
CA ALA A 127 -5.29 4.19 18.91
C ALA A 127 -4.49 3.69 17.70
N GLY A 128 -4.02 4.59 16.84
CA GLY A 128 -3.36 4.25 15.58
C GLY A 128 -1.96 3.64 15.75
N VAL A 129 -1.09 4.31 16.53
CA VAL A 129 0.30 3.88 16.76
C VAL A 129 0.40 2.46 17.34
N PRO A 130 -0.25 2.13 18.47
CA PRO A 130 -0.17 0.78 19.02
C PRO A 130 -0.81 -0.27 18.10
N ALA A 131 -1.87 0.10 17.35
CA ALA A 131 -2.50 -0.81 16.40
C ALA A 131 -1.57 -1.15 15.22
N LEU A 132 -0.84 -0.17 14.67
CA LEU A 132 0.07 -0.40 13.56
C LEU A 132 1.24 -1.28 13.99
N ARG A 133 1.83 -0.97 15.16
CA ARG A 133 2.88 -1.79 15.78
C ARG A 133 2.45 -3.25 15.92
N ALA A 134 1.26 -3.48 16.50
CA ALA A 134 0.73 -4.83 16.69
C ALA A 134 0.43 -5.54 15.36
N ALA A 135 -0.11 -4.84 14.38
CA ALA A 135 -0.42 -5.40 13.06
C ALA A 135 0.85 -5.86 12.32
N VAL A 136 1.87 -4.99 12.27
CA VAL A 136 3.15 -5.29 11.63
C VAL A 136 3.88 -6.45 12.33
N ALA A 137 3.86 -6.51 13.66
CA ALA A 137 4.50 -7.58 14.43
C ALA A 137 3.88 -8.97 14.18
N ARG A 138 2.59 -9.03 13.82
CA ARG A 138 1.87 -10.29 13.56
C ARG A 138 2.16 -10.92 12.21
N VAL A 139 2.81 -10.19 11.29
CA VAL A 139 3.13 -10.70 9.96
C VAL A 139 4.22 -11.77 10.09
N PRO A 140 3.98 -13.03 9.67
CA PRO A 140 4.96 -14.09 9.84
C PRO A 140 6.04 -14.06 8.75
N ASN A 141 5.66 -13.65 7.53
CA ASN A 141 6.58 -13.55 6.40
C ASN A 141 7.48 -12.33 6.56
N ARG A 142 8.79 -12.56 6.67
CA ARG A 142 9.80 -11.51 6.95
C ARG A 142 9.86 -10.44 5.86
N GLU A 143 9.79 -10.84 4.60
CA GLU A 143 9.90 -9.94 3.44
C GLU A 143 8.68 -9.01 3.36
N ILE A 144 7.47 -9.59 3.43
CA ILE A 144 6.20 -8.82 3.46
C ILE A 144 6.21 -7.86 4.64
N ARG A 145 6.67 -8.33 5.78
CA ARG A 145 6.73 -7.55 7.01
C ARG A 145 7.69 -6.36 6.91
N ALA A 146 8.88 -6.55 6.35
CA ALA A 146 9.84 -5.49 6.13
C ALA A 146 9.28 -4.41 5.19
N ARG A 147 8.63 -4.83 4.10
CA ARG A 147 7.97 -3.90 3.16
C ARG A 147 6.84 -3.11 3.83
N LEU A 148 5.97 -3.77 4.60
CA LEU A 148 4.87 -3.11 5.32
C LEU A 148 5.39 -2.10 6.36
N ALA A 149 6.46 -2.45 7.08
CA ALA A 149 7.08 -1.55 8.04
C ALA A 149 7.73 -0.33 7.37
N ALA A 150 8.52 -0.54 6.31
CA ALA A 150 9.14 0.56 5.55
C ALA A 150 8.10 1.48 4.90
N ARG A 151 7.07 0.91 4.28
CA ARG A 151 5.92 1.67 3.75
C ARG A 151 5.21 2.45 4.85
N GLY A 152 5.06 1.85 6.02
CA GLY A 152 4.46 2.51 7.18
C GLY A 152 5.22 3.77 7.56
N VAL A 153 6.54 3.70 7.65
CA VAL A 153 7.40 4.85 7.93
C VAL A 153 7.23 5.95 6.88
N TRP A 154 7.23 5.58 5.59
CA TRP A 154 7.06 6.56 4.51
C TRP A 154 5.72 7.30 4.59
N LEU A 155 4.62 6.56 4.79
CA LEU A 155 3.27 7.15 4.90
C LEU A 155 3.12 8.05 6.13
N LEU A 156 3.89 7.78 7.18
CA LEU A 156 3.89 8.53 8.43
C LEU A 156 4.83 9.74 8.40
N ALA A 157 5.72 9.85 7.41
CA ALA A 157 6.68 10.95 7.31
C ALA A 157 6.04 12.35 7.35
N PRO A 158 4.82 12.61 6.84
CA PRO A 158 4.19 13.93 6.97
C PRO A 158 3.59 14.21 8.36
N VAL A 159 3.40 13.20 9.21
CA VAL A 159 2.66 13.32 10.48
C VAL A 159 3.63 13.61 11.62
N ALA A 160 3.61 14.83 12.17
CA ALA A 160 4.49 15.22 13.28
C ALA A 160 4.03 14.63 14.63
N GLY A 161 4.98 14.17 15.47
CA GLY A 161 4.73 13.85 16.88
C GLY A 161 5.65 12.76 17.43
N ASP A 162 6.04 12.88 18.71
CA ASP A 162 6.99 11.98 19.39
C ASP A 162 6.59 10.50 19.29
N ALA A 163 5.28 10.21 19.40
CA ALA A 163 4.77 8.84 19.29
C ALA A 163 4.93 8.26 17.87
N VAL A 164 4.77 9.10 16.84
CA VAL A 164 4.96 8.72 15.44
C VAL A 164 6.44 8.56 15.14
N ASP A 165 7.31 9.39 15.72
CA ASP A 165 8.76 9.30 15.57
C ASP A 165 9.33 8.04 16.22
N ALA A 166 8.88 7.73 17.44
CA ALA A 166 9.23 6.48 18.10
C ALA A 166 8.77 5.28 17.27
N LEU A 167 7.53 5.30 16.76
CA LEU A 167 7.01 4.24 15.90
C LEU A 167 7.82 4.12 14.60
N ALA A 168 8.17 5.22 13.96
CA ALA A 168 8.96 5.21 12.73
C ALA A 168 10.34 4.59 12.94
N ALA A 169 11.02 4.95 14.03
CA ALA A 169 12.31 4.35 14.39
C ALA A 169 12.19 2.84 14.66
N GLU A 170 11.15 2.42 15.40
CA GLU A 170 10.87 1.00 15.64
C GLU A 170 10.61 0.24 14.34
N LEU A 171 9.79 0.79 13.44
CA LEU A 171 9.46 0.17 12.16
C LEU A 171 10.69 0.06 11.24
N ILE A 172 11.58 1.05 11.23
CA ILE A 172 12.88 0.96 10.51
C ILE A 172 13.71 -0.19 11.07
N ALA A 173 13.95 -0.22 12.38
CA ALA A 173 14.74 -1.27 13.01
C ALA A 173 14.15 -2.66 12.78
N PHE A 174 12.82 -2.75 12.80
CA PHE A 174 12.10 -3.97 12.53
C PHE A 174 12.20 -4.44 11.08
N ALA A 175 12.12 -3.50 10.12
CA ALA A 175 12.30 -3.79 8.71
C ALA A 175 13.73 -4.27 8.42
N GLU A 176 14.75 -3.62 8.98
CA GLU A 176 16.16 -4.05 8.86
C GLU A 176 16.39 -5.45 9.42
N ALA A 177 15.85 -5.75 10.61
CA ALA A 177 16.00 -7.05 11.23
C ALA A 177 15.27 -8.16 10.46
N ALA A 178 14.18 -7.83 9.78
CA ALA A 178 13.39 -8.77 9.00
C ALA A 178 14.01 -9.04 7.62
N ASP A 179 14.36 -7.98 6.89
CA ASP A 179 15.02 -8.01 5.59
C ASP A 179 15.90 -6.75 5.37
N PRO A 180 17.22 -6.84 5.60
CA PRO A 180 18.14 -5.72 5.38
C PRO A 180 18.21 -5.25 3.92
N ARG A 181 17.75 -6.07 2.97
CA ARG A 181 17.75 -5.77 1.53
C ARG A 181 16.38 -5.30 1.05
N CYS A 182 15.45 -4.99 1.97
CA CYS A 182 14.16 -4.44 1.62
C CYS A 182 14.38 -3.17 0.77
N PRO A 183 13.88 -3.14 -0.48
CA PRO A 183 14.17 -2.06 -1.41
C PRO A 183 13.55 -0.73 -0.98
N LEU A 184 12.55 -0.74 -0.09
CA LEU A 184 11.83 0.45 0.41
C LEU A 184 12.49 1.12 1.63
N LEU A 185 13.52 0.50 2.21
CA LEU A 185 14.19 1.00 3.41
C LEU A 185 14.92 2.35 3.18
N PRO A 186 15.67 2.55 2.08
CA PRO A 186 16.33 3.83 1.81
C PRO A 186 15.34 5.00 1.70
N GLU A 187 14.23 4.80 1.01
CA GLU A 187 13.20 5.81 0.73
C GLU A 187 12.44 6.16 2.00
N ALA A 188 12.10 5.15 2.81
CA ALA A 188 11.47 5.35 4.11
C ALA A 188 12.31 6.27 5.02
N ARG A 189 13.64 6.07 5.04
CA ARG A 189 14.56 6.94 5.80
C ARG A 189 14.65 8.33 5.21
N ALA A 190 14.78 8.43 3.88
CA ALA A 190 14.87 9.71 3.20
C ALA A 190 13.62 10.57 3.47
N ALA A 191 12.43 9.97 3.41
CA ALA A 191 11.18 10.64 3.74
C ALA A 191 11.15 11.12 5.21
N LEU A 192 11.57 10.27 6.15
CA LEU A 192 11.63 10.65 7.58
C LEU A 192 12.65 11.77 7.84
N ALA A 193 13.78 11.78 7.12
CA ALA A 193 14.80 12.82 7.25
C ALA A 193 14.38 14.16 6.60
N ALA A 194 13.58 14.11 5.53
CA ALA A 194 13.08 15.29 4.81
C ALA A 194 11.93 16.03 5.52
N ARG A 195 11.54 15.57 6.72
CA ARG A 195 10.36 16.02 7.49
C ARG A 195 10.38 17.49 7.94
N GLY A 196 11.47 18.22 7.65
CA GLY A 196 11.61 19.67 7.86
C GLY A 196 11.87 20.50 6.59
N SER A 197 11.96 19.91 5.39
CA SER A 197 12.39 20.60 4.17
C SER A 197 11.26 20.92 3.18
N GLY A 198 10.00 20.56 3.46
CA GLY A 198 8.85 20.95 2.65
C GLY A 198 8.76 20.27 1.26
N ALA A 199 9.40 19.11 1.06
CA ALA A 199 9.34 18.39 -0.21
C ALA A 199 8.03 17.56 -0.30
N GLY A 200 7.01 18.17 -0.89
CA GLY A 200 5.68 17.60 -1.07
C GLY A 200 5.49 16.88 -2.41
N ASP A 201 6.27 15.83 -2.69
CA ASP A 201 5.92 14.91 -3.79
C ASP A 201 5.64 13.50 -3.24
N ARG A 202 4.39 13.06 -3.43
CA ARG A 202 3.75 11.88 -2.82
C ARG A 202 3.81 10.64 -3.72
N ALA A 203 4.94 10.38 -4.33
CA ALA A 203 5.20 9.11 -4.97
C ALA A 203 6.31 8.40 -4.20
N LEU A 204 6.06 7.16 -3.78
CA LEU A 204 7.16 6.23 -3.61
C LEU A 204 7.83 6.10 -5.02
N PRO A 205 9.16 5.97 -5.13
CA PRO A 205 9.77 5.54 -6.36
C PRO A 205 9.61 4.02 -6.48
N GLY A 206 9.08 3.58 -7.62
CA GLY A 206 8.68 2.19 -7.87
C GLY A 206 9.78 1.27 -8.36
#